data_AF-A0A2A7MNM7-F1
#
_entry.id   AF-A0A2A7MNM7-F1
#
_cell.length_a   1.000
_cell.length_b   1.000
_cell.length_c   1.000
_cell.angle_alpha   90.00
_cell.angle_beta   90.00
_cell.angle_gamma   90.00
#
_symmetry.space_group_name_H-M   'P 1'
#
loop_
_entity.id
_entity.type
_entity.pdbx_description
1 polymer ?
#
loop_
_entity_poly.entity_id
_entity_poly.type
_entity_poly.pdbx_seq_one_letter_code
_entity_poly.pdbx_strand_id
1 'polypeptide(L)'
;MTDSRQRRITALTDAAKVKSLNKTRDAEQAISQLIKRGDPITFQAVQREAGVSHAFLYNHPELRTRIEHLRGTRRKPAADQPVDTDSTLVITLTRQIAELKKQHRQQLKALRDALERAHGENLDLRRELARRGTHSPPNVASIATTS
;
A
#
# COMPACT_ATOMS: atom_id res chain seq x y z
N MET A 1 -4.96 39.22 -22.13
CA MET A 1 -3.94 38.65 -21.21
C MET A 1 -4.19 37.19 -20.81
N THR A 2 -5.36 36.59 -21.06
CA THR A 2 -5.71 35.20 -20.68
C THR A 2 -5.45 34.14 -21.77
N ASP A 3 -5.40 34.55 -23.04
CA ASP A 3 -5.28 33.67 -24.21
C ASP A 3 -3.93 32.89 -24.25
N SER A 4 -2.84 33.54 -23.83
CA SER A 4 -1.51 32.90 -23.80
C SER A 4 -1.35 31.86 -22.68
N ARG A 5 -2.15 31.91 -21.62
CA ARG A 5 -2.21 30.88 -20.57
C ARG A 5 -3.03 29.69 -21.05
N GLN A 6 -4.17 29.96 -21.68
CA GLN A 6 -5.04 28.91 -22.21
C GLN A 6 -4.33 28.08 -23.29
N ARG A 7 -3.64 28.73 -24.24
CA ARG A 7 -2.83 28.04 -25.27
C ARG A 7 -1.69 27.20 -24.70
N ARG A 8 -1.07 27.65 -23.60
CA ARG A 8 -0.03 26.88 -22.90
C ARG A 8 -0.62 25.65 -22.21
N ILE A 9 -1.77 25.80 -21.55
CA ILE A 9 -2.46 24.67 -20.90
C ILE A 9 -2.91 23.66 -21.94
N THR A 10 -3.52 24.10 -23.06
CA THR A 10 -3.94 23.18 -24.12
C THR A 10 -2.76 22.46 -24.75
N ALA A 11 -1.67 23.17 -25.07
CA ALA A 11 -0.44 22.56 -25.58
C ALA A 11 0.18 21.53 -24.61
N LEU A 12 0.16 21.82 -23.30
CA LEU A 12 0.60 20.88 -22.26
C LEU A 12 -0.32 19.66 -22.18
N THR A 13 -1.65 19.84 -22.25
CA THR A 13 -2.60 18.73 -22.24
C THR A 13 -2.52 17.87 -23.51
N ASP A 14 -2.28 18.48 -24.67
CA ASP A 14 -2.17 17.75 -25.93
C ASP A 14 -0.85 16.99 -25.99
N ALA A 15 0.25 17.55 -25.49
CA ALA A 15 1.50 16.83 -25.31
C ALA A 15 1.37 15.67 -24.31
N ALA A 16 0.57 15.82 -23.24
CA ALA A 16 0.28 14.74 -22.30
C ALA A 16 -0.57 13.62 -22.93
N LYS A 17 -1.56 13.97 -23.77
CA LYS A 17 -2.36 13.01 -24.54
C LYS A 17 -1.52 12.25 -25.55
N VAL A 18 -0.68 12.94 -26.34
CA VAL A 18 0.23 12.30 -27.30
C VAL A 18 1.21 11.34 -26.60
N LYS A 19 1.75 11.74 -25.45
CA LYS A 19 2.62 10.86 -24.64
C LYS A 19 1.86 9.66 -24.06
N SER A 20 0.60 9.83 -23.69
CA SER A 20 -0.26 8.73 -23.23
C SER A 20 -0.57 7.75 -24.35
N LEU A 21 -0.92 8.24 -25.55
CA LEU A 21 -1.19 7.42 -26.73
C LEU A 21 0.03 6.59 -27.14
N ASN A 22 1.22 7.18 -27.16
CA ASN A 22 2.45 6.45 -27.46
C ASN A 22 2.70 5.33 -26.45
N LYS A 23 2.52 5.61 -25.15
CA LYS A 23 2.68 4.60 -24.09
C LYS A 23 1.61 3.50 -24.14
N THR A 24 0.39 3.83 -24.55
CA THR A 24 -0.65 2.82 -24.80
C THR A 24 -0.24 1.91 -25.96
N ARG A 25 0.26 2.49 -27.05
CA ARG A 25 0.78 1.72 -28.20
C ARG A 25 1.95 0.83 -27.81
N ASP A 26 2.87 1.32 -27.00
CA ASP A 26 4.01 0.54 -26.50
C ASP A 26 3.54 -0.61 -25.60
N ALA A 27 2.53 -0.38 -24.75
CA ALA A 27 1.90 -1.42 -23.94
C ALA A 27 1.17 -2.48 -24.78
N GLU A 28 0.47 -2.09 -25.84
CA GLU A 28 -0.17 -3.01 -26.78
C GLU A 28 0.84 -3.84 -27.58
N GLN A 29 1.94 -3.22 -27.99
CA GLN A 29 3.04 -3.90 -28.67
C GLN A 29 3.70 -4.92 -27.73
N ALA A 30 3.94 -4.55 -26.47
CA ALA A 30 4.45 -5.47 -25.46
C ALA A 30 3.53 -6.66 -25.23
N ILE A 31 2.22 -6.43 -25.12
CA ILE A 31 1.23 -7.52 -25.04
C ILE A 31 1.33 -8.44 -26.26
N SER A 32 1.42 -7.88 -27.47
CA SER A 32 1.55 -8.64 -28.71
C SER A 32 2.84 -9.46 -28.77
N GLN A 33 3.95 -8.92 -28.27
CA GLN A 33 5.23 -9.63 -28.17
C GLN A 33 5.16 -10.78 -27.16
N LEU A 34 4.55 -10.57 -25.99
CA LEU A 34 4.34 -11.62 -24.99
C LEU A 34 3.42 -12.75 -25.50
N ILE A 35 2.41 -12.41 -26.31
CA ILE A 35 1.59 -13.41 -27.00
C ILE A 35 2.48 -14.26 -27.91
N LYS A 36 3.24 -13.63 -28.80
CA LYS A 36 4.14 -14.28 -29.78
C LYS A 36 5.18 -15.19 -29.12
N ARG A 37 5.74 -14.76 -27.98
CA ARG A 37 6.82 -15.49 -27.29
C ARG A 37 6.36 -16.74 -26.54
N GLY A 38 5.07 -16.88 -26.22
CA GLY A 38 4.64 -17.94 -25.30
C GLY A 38 4.46 -17.46 -23.85
N ASP A 39 4.91 -16.25 -23.53
CA ASP A 39 5.13 -15.82 -22.15
C ASP A 39 3.84 -15.45 -21.39
N PRO A 40 3.81 -15.64 -20.06
CA PRO A 40 2.64 -15.29 -19.27
C PRO A 40 2.37 -13.77 -19.29
N ILE A 41 1.17 -13.41 -19.74
CA ILE A 41 0.73 -12.01 -19.87
C ILE A 41 0.25 -11.54 -18.49
N THR A 42 1.21 -11.18 -17.65
CA THR A 42 0.96 -10.58 -16.33
C THR A 42 1.20 -9.08 -16.38
N PHE A 43 0.58 -8.32 -15.46
CA PHE A 43 0.85 -6.89 -15.33
C PHE A 43 2.36 -6.61 -15.20
N GLN A 44 3.07 -7.41 -14.40
CA GLN A 44 4.53 -7.30 -14.26
C GLN A 44 5.28 -7.57 -15.57
N ALA A 45 4.87 -8.59 -16.34
CA ALA A 45 5.50 -8.88 -17.63
C ALA A 45 5.28 -7.73 -18.63
N VAL A 46 4.07 -7.19 -18.70
CA VAL A 46 3.75 -6.05 -19.57
C VAL A 46 4.49 -4.79 -19.14
N GLN A 47 4.62 -4.53 -17.83
CA GLN A 47 5.41 -3.40 -17.32
C GLN A 47 6.88 -3.49 -17.74
N ARG A 48 7.49 -4.67 -17.60
CA ARG A 48 8.89 -4.89 -17.94
C ARG A 48 9.13 -4.75 -19.45
N GLU A 49 8.22 -5.28 -20.26
CA GLU A 49 8.35 -5.29 -21.72
C GLU A 49 8.03 -3.93 -22.34
N ALA A 50 7.02 -3.21 -21.85
CA ALA A 50 6.61 -1.90 -22.38
C ALA A 50 7.34 -0.72 -21.71
N GLY A 51 8.07 -0.94 -20.61
CA GLY A 51 8.67 0.14 -19.83
C GLY A 51 7.65 1.09 -19.19
N VAL A 52 6.41 0.62 -18.94
CA VAL A 52 5.34 1.42 -18.35
C VAL A 52 5.19 1.16 -16.84
N SER A 53 4.79 2.18 -16.09
CA SER A 53 4.58 2.05 -14.64
C SER A 53 3.30 1.28 -14.33
N HIS A 54 3.26 0.68 -13.14
CA HIS A 54 2.07 -0.04 -12.65
C HIS A 54 0.85 0.88 -12.63
N ALA A 55 1.02 2.10 -12.11
CA ALA A 55 -0.03 3.11 -12.05
C ALA A 55 -0.59 3.48 -13.43
N PHE A 56 0.25 3.49 -14.48
CA PHE A 56 -0.21 3.74 -15.85
C PHE A 56 -1.15 2.63 -16.33
N LEU A 57 -0.82 1.36 -16.11
CA LEU A 57 -1.69 0.24 -16.48
C LEU A 57 -3.02 0.25 -15.72
N TYR A 58 -3.05 0.73 -14.47
CA TYR A 58 -4.28 0.84 -13.70
C TYR A 58 -5.14 2.05 -14.09
N ASN A 59 -4.51 3.15 -14.52
CA ASN A 59 -5.22 4.34 -15.00
C ASN A 59 -5.81 4.16 -16.40
N HIS A 60 -5.38 3.12 -17.15
CA HIS A 60 -5.90 2.78 -18.47
C HIS A 60 -6.75 1.50 -18.42
N PRO A 61 -8.07 1.60 -18.20
CA PRO A 61 -8.94 0.44 -17.99
C PRO A 61 -8.98 -0.51 -19.18
N GLU A 62 -8.80 -0.01 -20.41
CA GLU A 62 -8.75 -0.82 -21.64
C GLU A 62 -7.56 -1.79 -21.66
N LEU A 63 -6.38 -1.34 -21.19
CA LEU A 63 -5.20 -2.20 -21.08
C LEU A 63 -5.41 -3.24 -19.98
N ARG A 64 -6.03 -2.85 -18.87
CA ARG A 64 -6.35 -3.75 -17.76
C ARG A 64 -7.27 -4.88 -18.20
N THR A 65 -8.41 -4.56 -18.80
CA THR A 65 -9.37 -5.59 -19.26
C THR A 65 -8.72 -6.50 -20.27
N ARG A 66 -7.90 -5.96 -21.18
CA ARG A 66 -7.18 -6.78 -22.19
C ARG A 66 -6.20 -7.77 -21.56
N ILE A 67 -5.40 -7.32 -20.58
CA ILE A 67 -4.46 -8.18 -19.85
C ILE A 67 -5.21 -9.28 -19.07
N GLU A 68 -6.31 -8.91 -18.40
CA GLU A 68 -7.16 -9.86 -17.67
C GLU A 68 -7.80 -10.90 -18.60
N HIS A 69 -8.36 -10.47 -19.73
CA HIS A 69 -8.92 -11.37 -20.74
C HIS A 69 -7.86 -12.32 -21.31
N LEU A 70 -6.70 -11.82 -21.71
CA LEU A 70 -5.63 -12.64 -22.29
C LEU A 70 -5.06 -13.63 -21.26
N ARG A 71 -4.97 -13.24 -19.99
CA ARG A 71 -4.63 -14.15 -18.89
C ARG A 71 -5.67 -15.26 -18.73
N GLY A 72 -6.96 -14.92 -18.81
CA GLY A 72 -8.06 -15.90 -18.73
C GLY A 72 -8.06 -16.89 -19.90
N THR A 73 -7.83 -16.40 -21.11
CA THR A 73 -7.81 -17.22 -22.34
C THR A 73 -6.61 -18.17 -22.38
N ARG A 74 -5.40 -17.72 -21.99
CA ARG A 74 -4.18 -18.55 -22.05
C ARG A 74 -4.12 -19.63 -20.96
N ARG A 75 -4.93 -19.53 -19.90
CA ARG A 75 -5.07 -20.59 -18.89
C ARG A 75 -5.82 -21.83 -19.42
N LYS A 76 -6.23 -21.85 -20.69
CA LYS A 76 -6.79 -23.04 -21.35
C LYS A 76 -6.04 -23.27 -22.66
N PRO A 77 -5.24 -24.36 -22.77
CA PRO A 77 -5.83 -25.61 -23.24
C PRO A 77 -5.15 -26.90 -22.72
N ALA A 78 -5.92 -27.74 -22.03
CA ALA A 78 -5.99 -29.20 -22.19
C ALA A 78 -7.16 -29.68 -21.32
N ALA A 79 -8.10 -30.41 -21.92
CA ALA A 79 -9.19 -31.04 -21.20
C ALA A 79 -8.63 -32.16 -20.32
N ASP A 80 -8.74 -32.06 -19.00
CA ASP A 80 -9.52 -33.02 -18.21
C ASP A 80 -9.66 -32.57 -16.75
N GLN A 81 -10.87 -32.78 -16.22
CA GLN A 81 -11.33 -32.71 -14.83
C GLN A 81 -11.87 -31.38 -14.25
N PRO A 82 -12.99 -31.46 -13.49
CA PRO A 82 -13.83 -30.32 -13.15
C PRO A 82 -13.58 -29.79 -11.72
N VAL A 83 -13.56 -28.46 -11.62
CA VAL A 83 -14.16 -27.60 -10.58
C VAL A 83 -13.76 -27.62 -9.10
N ASP A 84 -13.06 -28.60 -8.52
CA ASP A 84 -12.88 -28.61 -7.05
C ASP A 84 -11.57 -28.05 -6.51
N THR A 85 -10.46 -28.12 -7.25
CA THR A 85 -9.14 -27.71 -6.72
C THR A 85 -9.02 -26.19 -6.58
N ASP A 86 -9.44 -25.42 -7.59
CA ASP A 86 -9.42 -23.96 -7.54
C ASP A 86 -10.39 -23.43 -6.46
N SER A 87 -11.56 -24.07 -6.29
CA SER A 87 -12.52 -23.74 -5.22
C SER A 87 -11.93 -24.02 -3.83
N THR A 88 -11.31 -25.18 -3.64
CA THR A 88 -10.65 -25.58 -2.38
C THR A 88 -9.46 -24.67 -2.04
N LEU A 89 -8.67 -24.27 -3.04
CA LEU A 89 -7.58 -23.31 -2.86
C LEU A 89 -8.09 -21.93 -2.47
N VAL A 90 -9.18 -21.46 -3.09
CA VAL A 90 -9.80 -20.18 -2.71
C VAL A 90 -10.36 -20.25 -1.29
N ILE A 91 -11.00 -21.35 -0.89
CA ILE A 91 -11.53 -21.53 0.46
C ILE A 91 -10.40 -21.57 1.51
N THR A 92 -9.34 -22.34 1.26
CA THR A 92 -8.18 -22.44 2.16
C THR A 92 -7.46 -21.09 2.29
N LEU A 93 -7.24 -20.37 1.19
CA LEU A 93 -6.61 -19.07 1.20
C LEU A 93 -7.48 -18.01 1.89
N THR A 94 -8.79 -18.05 1.66
CA THR A 94 -9.76 -17.17 2.35
C THR A 94 -9.73 -17.40 3.86
N ARG A 95 -9.69 -18.67 4.28
CA ARG A 95 -9.57 -19.05 5.69
C ARG A 95 -8.25 -18.57 6.29
N GLN A 96 -7.13 -18.73 5.59
CA GLN A 96 -5.82 -18.23 6.03
C GLN A 96 -5.81 -16.70 6.18
N ILE A 97 -6.39 -15.97 5.23
CA ILE A 97 -6.52 -14.51 5.31
C ILE A 97 -7.39 -14.10 6.50
N ALA A 98 -8.50 -14.80 6.73
CA ALA A 98 -9.37 -14.53 7.87
C ALA A 98 -8.65 -14.74 9.21
N GLU A 99 -7.88 -15.82 9.33
CA GLU A 99 -7.10 -16.14 10.53
C GLU A 99 -5.99 -15.12 10.77
N LEU A 100 -5.21 -14.77 9.74
CA LEU A 100 -4.18 -13.74 9.82
C LEU A 100 -4.76 -12.38 10.24
N LYS A 101 -5.92 -12.00 9.66
CA LYS A 101 -6.61 -10.76 10.06
C LYS A 101 -7.06 -10.80 11.52
N LYS A 102 -7.51 -11.97 12.02
CA LYS A 102 -7.91 -12.14 13.42
C LYS A 102 -6.70 -12.01 14.36
N GLN A 103 -5.58 -12.67 14.03
CA GLN A 103 -4.34 -12.59 14.78
C GLN A 103 -3.80 -11.15 14.83
N HIS A 104 -3.75 -10.45 13.70
CA HIS A 104 -3.36 -9.05 13.65
C HIS A 104 -4.25 -8.16 14.53
N ARG A 105 -5.58 -8.35 14.50
CA ARG A 105 -6.49 -7.59 15.37
C ARG A 105 -6.22 -7.85 16.85
N GLN A 106 -5.95 -9.10 17.22
CA GLN A 106 -5.62 -9.46 18.60
C GLN A 106 -4.28 -8.84 19.03
N GLN A 107 -3.25 -8.90 18.19
CA GLN A 107 -1.96 -8.27 18.46
C GLN A 107 -2.08 -6.76 18.60
N LEU A 108 -2.83 -6.09 17.72
CA LEU A 108 -3.08 -4.66 17.83
C LEU A 108 -3.83 -4.30 19.11
N LYS A 109 -4.81 -5.11 19.53
CA LYS A 109 -5.52 -4.90 20.79
C LYS A 109 -4.57 -5.06 21.98
N ALA A 110 -3.82 -6.16 22.03
CA ALA A 110 -2.87 -6.41 23.11
C ALA A 110 -1.81 -5.29 23.22
N LEU A 111 -1.33 -4.80 22.08
CA LEU A 111 -0.37 -3.69 22.05
C LEU A 111 -0.98 -2.38 22.56
N ARG A 112 -2.23 -2.08 22.18
CA ARG A 112 -2.95 -0.91 22.70
C ARG A 112 -3.17 -1.01 24.21
N ASP A 113 -3.63 -2.16 24.69
CA ASP A 113 -3.85 -2.38 26.13
C ASP A 113 -2.53 -2.25 26.92
N ALA A 114 -1.41 -2.76 26.37
CA ALA A 114 -0.10 -2.61 27.00
C ALA A 114 0.37 -1.16 27.02
N LEU A 115 0.14 -0.42 25.93
CA LEU A 115 0.48 0.99 25.83
C LEU A 115 -0.36 1.84 26.80
N GLU A 116 -1.65 1.54 26.94
CA GLU A 116 -2.53 2.20 27.91
C GLU A 116 -2.06 1.98 29.34
N ARG A 117 -1.70 0.74 29.72
CA ARG A 117 -1.13 0.45 31.05
C ARG A 117 0.18 1.19 31.29
N ALA A 118 1.10 1.15 30.34
CA ALA A 118 2.38 1.85 30.44
C ALA A 118 2.19 3.37 30.57
N HIS A 119 1.21 3.94 29.85
CA HIS A 119 0.86 5.35 30.01
C HIS A 119 0.25 5.66 31.37
N GLY A 120 -0.63 4.79 31.89
CA GLY A 120 -1.17 4.91 33.24
C GLY A 120 -0.07 4.94 34.31
N GLU A 121 0.84 3.96 34.27
CA GLU A 121 2.00 3.89 35.14
C GLU A 121 2.88 5.14 35.02
N ASN A 122 3.13 5.63 33.80
CA ASN A 122 3.92 6.83 33.60
C ASN A 122 3.26 8.08 34.20
N LEU A 123 1.93 8.20 34.09
CA LEU A 123 1.18 9.30 34.70
C LEU A 123 1.22 9.25 36.22
N ASP A 124 1.07 8.06 36.81
CA ASP A 124 1.13 7.89 38.26
C ASP A 124 2.52 8.17 38.80
N LEU A 125 3.57 7.70 38.12
CA LEU A 125 4.96 8.05 38.45
C LEU A 125 5.21 9.56 38.33
N ARG A 126 4.68 10.22 37.29
CA ARG A 126 4.79 11.70 37.16
C ARG A 126 4.06 12.43 38.28
N ARG A 127 2.88 11.95 38.70
CA ARG A 127 2.13 12.52 39.83
C ARG A 127 2.90 12.33 41.14
N GLU A 128 3.50 11.17 41.34
CA GLU A 128 4.29 10.90 42.53
C GLU A 128 5.58 11.75 42.56
N LEU A 129 6.27 11.89 41.45
CA LEU A 129 7.42 12.80 41.31
C LEU A 129 7.01 14.25 41.53
N ALA A 130 5.86 14.69 41.02
CA ALA A 130 5.34 16.04 41.28
C ALA A 130 5.05 16.25 42.78
N ARG A 131 4.43 15.27 43.46
CA ARG A 131 4.20 15.31 44.91
C ARG A 131 5.50 15.34 45.71
N ARG A 132 6.50 14.54 45.34
CA ARG A 132 7.80 14.52 46.00
C ARG A 132 8.61 15.79 45.71
N GLY A 133 8.52 16.33 44.51
CA GLY A 133 9.15 17.59 44.10
C GLY A 133 8.54 18.84 44.76
N THR A 134 7.24 18.81 45.08
CA THR A 134 6.60 19.86 45.91
C THR A 134 6.93 19.71 47.40
N HIS A 135 7.35 18.53 47.84
CA HIS A 135 7.84 18.26 49.20
C HIS A 135 9.38 18.30 49.29
N SER A 136 10.03 19.24 48.58
CA SER A 136 11.39 19.61 48.98
C SER A 136 11.28 20.31 50.35
N PRO A 137 11.79 19.73 51.45
CA PRO A 137 11.79 20.45 52.72
C PRO A 137 12.59 21.75 52.53
N PRO A 138 12.21 22.86 53.19
CA PRO A 138 13.05 24.05 53.18
C PRO A 138 14.41 23.63 53.75
N ASN A 139 15.42 23.67 52.90
CA ASN A 139 16.81 23.60 53.31
C ASN A 139 17.04 24.78 54.25
N VAL A 140 16.96 24.53 55.56
CA VAL A 140 17.23 25.50 56.62
C VAL A 140 18.73 25.80 56.64
N ALA A 141 19.16 26.58 55.65
CA ALA A 141 20.31 27.45 55.82
C ALA A 141 19.84 28.64 56.65
N SER A 142 20.00 28.57 57.98
CA SER A 142 20.18 29.72 58.89
C SER A 142 20.10 29.31 60.36
N ILE A 143 21.25 29.00 60.96
CA ILE A 143 21.65 29.50 62.30
C ILE A 143 23.17 29.75 62.19
N ALA A 144 23.57 30.96 61.81
CA ALA A 144 23.97 32.01 62.72
C ALA A 144 25.26 31.67 63.50
N THR A 145 26.39 32.15 62.95
CA THR A 145 27.36 33.01 63.63
C THR A 145 27.27 33.05 65.16
N THR A 146 28.29 32.51 65.84
CA THR A 146 28.67 32.93 67.19
C THR A 146 30.19 32.98 67.28
N SER A 147 30.72 34.20 67.23
CA SER A 147 31.95 34.67 67.86
C SER A 147 31.78 36.16 68.09
#